data_AF-C1FE20-F1
#
_entry.id   AF-C1FE20-F1
#
_cell.length_a   1.000
_cell.length_b   1.000
_cell.length_c   1.000
_cell.angle_alpha   90.00
_cell.angle_beta   90.00
_cell.angle_gamma   90.00
#
_symmetry.space_group_name_H-M   'P 1'
#
loop_
_entity.id
_entity.type
_entity.pdbx_description
1 polymer ?
#
loop_
_entity_poly.entity_id
_entity_poly.type
_entity_poly.pdbx_seq_one_letter_code
_entity_poly.pdbx_strand_id
1 'polypeptide(L)'
;MYSAITFAEAHLQSLVSSLGRRRDSRLRDSPYVKDPMCHETLQDILRFLRHDQSHERPVAFLLHSWDFLQTHLLPLVLTYHGSESLILDSVKLLVFLTLPADASAKNVSEQRRYLSHTLENLLQRREIFPILFSCLRGPLERLESSNLRLKDDDGKTIQLFLTFIRNCLLTDERHRLCTDVKFTCHVKERIIQMLFETHVIDVLIQVAKDVRKKQLSDDSALLTEIFHLIFQSCTPRQLLRGFDGLGLKENQSGQRDTFGSVRRLSVRHSHFGGRNSTSNASPSITNRPVATSRQYFGENISLDESSVTPIQATTLERLVELARTLVKGALNEVLLASWISIRHRQQLETESEEKALRVKSFLCLSYFFVSYTQISCEVNEMDAPNSAGISNLFDKEVFAWLQTTWAEHEQTKNVWGVVLVSGLVKEMFAMMTTIMSRGVQYDRFACEAVLSEIFVKSNSDDLLQRASSVVRSYRTGEAPLIYLANATEVMHLGYGLKRLIDPRFVINLKDIFYEKTISNHIRLLAFTNLNSKRLNVMLLNYVDEIMERGMENTLHDVSSLETLFAAAGNNEISAFLVPKGGISAAIVNFMNGIYMDERGEHMDYKRSKFLGTVC
;
A
#
# COMPACT_ATOMS: atom_id res chain seq x y z
N MET A 1 -8.97 34.48 -26.69
CA MET A 1 -9.01 33.49 -25.59
C MET A 1 -9.64 34.08 -24.33
N TYR A 2 -9.17 35.23 -23.82
CA TYR A 2 -9.80 35.92 -22.67
C TYR A 2 -11.30 36.25 -22.85
N SER A 3 -11.75 36.69 -24.02
CA SER A 3 -13.17 37.03 -24.26
C SER A 3 -14.14 35.84 -24.27
N ALA A 4 -13.67 34.63 -24.63
CA ALA A 4 -14.48 33.42 -24.64
C ALA A 4 -14.64 32.85 -23.22
N ILE A 5 -13.60 32.99 -22.37
CA ILE A 5 -13.63 32.57 -20.97
C ILE A 5 -14.57 33.48 -20.16
N THR A 6 -14.53 34.80 -20.37
CA THR A 6 -15.44 35.75 -19.69
C THR A 6 -16.90 35.57 -20.10
N PHE A 7 -17.18 35.17 -21.35
CA PHE A 7 -18.54 34.88 -21.81
C PHE A 7 -19.08 33.59 -21.18
N ALA A 8 -18.25 32.55 -21.05
CA ALA A 8 -18.60 31.31 -20.39
C ALA A 8 -18.88 31.51 -18.88
N GLU A 9 -18.11 32.38 -18.21
CA GLU A 9 -18.30 32.71 -16.80
C GLU A 9 -19.64 33.41 -16.55
N ALA A 10 -19.96 34.47 -17.30
CA ALA A 10 -21.22 35.20 -17.14
C ALA A 10 -22.45 34.33 -17.42
N HIS A 11 -22.36 33.44 -18.43
CA HIS A 11 -23.42 32.48 -18.72
C HIS A 11 -23.57 31.48 -17.57
N LEU A 12 -22.48 30.89 -17.07
CA LEU A 12 -22.51 29.97 -15.94
C LEU A 12 -23.08 30.63 -14.67
N GLN A 13 -22.72 31.89 -14.42
CA GLN A 13 -23.22 32.65 -13.27
C GLN A 13 -24.74 32.91 -13.37
N SER A 14 -25.23 33.20 -14.58
CA SER A 14 -26.67 33.32 -14.87
C SER A 14 -27.40 32.01 -14.58
N LEU A 15 -26.84 30.87 -15.00
CA LEU A 15 -27.40 29.55 -14.70
C LEU A 15 -27.45 29.28 -13.19
N VAL A 16 -26.35 29.50 -12.46
CA VAL A 16 -26.32 29.29 -11.01
C VAL A 16 -27.36 30.15 -10.29
N SER A 17 -27.50 31.41 -10.70
CA SER A 17 -28.49 32.34 -10.13
C SER A 17 -29.94 31.92 -10.44
N SER A 18 -30.16 31.21 -11.55
CA SER A 18 -31.47 30.76 -12.02
C SER A 18 -31.89 29.40 -11.46
N LEU A 19 -31.10 28.77 -10.58
CA LEU A 19 -31.51 27.52 -9.92
C LEU A 19 -32.58 27.72 -8.86
N GLY A 20 -32.60 28.90 -8.25
CA GLY A 20 -33.46 29.21 -7.12
C GLY A 20 -32.70 29.83 -5.96
N ARG A 21 -33.39 29.95 -4.82
CA ARG A 21 -32.84 30.62 -3.63
C ARG A 21 -33.48 30.09 -2.36
N ARG A 22 -32.77 30.25 -1.25
CA ARG A 22 -33.36 30.07 0.09
C ARG A 22 -34.45 31.12 0.31
N ARG A 23 -35.58 30.71 0.90
CA ARG A 23 -36.69 31.62 1.25
C ARG A 23 -36.22 32.75 2.18
N ASP A 24 -35.39 32.41 3.17
CA ASP A 24 -34.64 33.34 4.02
C ASP A 24 -33.15 33.00 3.94
N SER A 25 -32.35 33.93 3.40
CA SER A 25 -30.91 33.74 3.24
C SER A 25 -30.13 33.79 4.56
N ARG A 26 -30.75 34.28 5.65
CA ARG A 26 -30.12 34.38 6.98
C ARG A 26 -30.21 33.07 7.77
N LEU A 27 -31.18 32.21 7.43
CA LEU A 27 -31.43 30.95 8.11
C LEU A 27 -30.83 29.78 7.33
N ARG A 28 -29.88 29.09 7.95
CA ARG A 28 -29.18 27.92 7.41
C ARG A 28 -30.12 26.75 7.05
N ASP A 29 -31.29 26.68 7.67
CA ASP A 29 -32.29 25.63 7.44
C ASP A 29 -33.56 26.16 6.76
N SER A 30 -33.52 27.38 6.21
CA SER A 30 -34.62 27.89 5.40
C SER A 30 -34.86 26.99 4.18
N PRO A 31 -36.12 26.64 3.85
CA PRO A 31 -36.43 25.85 2.67
C PRO A 31 -35.90 26.53 1.41
N TYR A 32 -35.35 25.71 0.51
CA TYR A 32 -34.90 26.17 -0.80
C TYR A 32 -36.11 26.25 -1.74
N VAL A 33 -36.25 27.36 -2.44
CA VAL A 33 -37.30 27.56 -3.45
C VAL A 33 -36.62 27.48 -4.81
N LYS A 34 -36.85 26.37 -5.53
CA LYS A 34 -36.32 26.18 -6.88
C LYS A 34 -37.04 27.07 -7.89
N ASP A 35 -36.32 27.49 -8.92
CA ASP A 35 -36.91 28.13 -10.10
C ASP A 35 -37.71 27.10 -10.95
N PRO A 36 -38.75 27.51 -11.72
CA PRO A 36 -39.45 26.61 -12.64
C PRO A 36 -38.53 25.82 -13.57
N MET A 37 -37.43 26.41 -14.07
CA MET A 37 -36.50 25.77 -15.02
C MET A 37 -35.27 25.16 -14.34
N CYS A 38 -35.37 24.85 -13.04
CA CYS A 38 -34.24 24.39 -12.23
C CYS A 38 -33.60 23.09 -12.77
N HIS A 39 -34.40 22.14 -13.27
CA HIS A 39 -33.88 20.86 -13.77
C HIS A 39 -33.06 21.05 -15.06
N GLU A 40 -33.59 21.83 -16.01
CA GLU A 40 -32.92 22.20 -17.25
C GLU A 40 -31.63 22.97 -16.96
N THR A 41 -31.69 23.88 -15.99
CA THR A 41 -30.53 24.68 -15.54
C THR A 41 -29.44 23.81 -14.93
N LEU A 42 -29.79 22.80 -14.12
CA LEU A 42 -28.82 21.82 -13.62
C LEU A 42 -28.19 21.00 -14.76
N GLN A 43 -28.98 20.59 -15.75
CA GLN A 43 -28.49 19.89 -16.93
C GLN A 43 -27.51 20.74 -17.75
N ASP A 44 -27.76 22.04 -17.85
CA ASP A 44 -26.86 22.98 -18.52
C ASP A 44 -25.54 23.13 -17.75
N ILE A 45 -25.58 23.28 -16.42
CA ILE A 45 -24.36 23.29 -15.60
C ILE A 45 -23.57 21.99 -15.77
N LEU A 46 -24.26 20.84 -15.83
CA LEU A 46 -23.64 19.55 -16.15
C LEU A 46 -23.02 19.51 -17.55
N ARG A 47 -23.61 20.19 -18.54
CA ARG A 47 -23.00 20.34 -19.88
C ARG A 47 -21.72 21.15 -19.78
N PHE A 48 -21.70 22.25 -19.02
CA PHE A 48 -20.47 23.02 -18.80
C PHE A 48 -19.35 22.16 -18.18
N LEU A 49 -19.64 21.42 -17.12
CA LEU A 49 -18.66 20.54 -16.47
C LEU A 49 -18.18 19.39 -17.36
N ARG A 50 -19.05 18.83 -18.21
CA ARG A 50 -18.64 17.82 -19.20
C ARG A 50 -17.64 18.35 -20.22
N HIS A 51 -17.64 19.64 -20.51
CA HIS A 51 -16.67 20.27 -21.41
C HIS A 51 -15.43 20.81 -20.67
N ASP A 52 -15.39 20.71 -19.33
CA ASP A 52 -14.31 21.21 -18.47
C ASP A 52 -13.13 20.21 -18.40
N GLN A 53 -12.64 19.77 -19.56
CA GLN A 53 -11.67 18.68 -19.70
C GLN A 53 -10.20 19.13 -19.56
N SER A 54 -9.95 20.43 -19.38
CA SER A 54 -8.58 20.94 -19.20
C SER A 54 -8.03 20.59 -17.81
N HIS A 55 -6.72 20.42 -17.69
CA HIS A 55 -6.05 20.16 -16.39
C HIS A 55 -6.43 21.19 -15.31
N GLU A 56 -6.64 22.46 -15.68
CA GLU A 56 -6.95 23.55 -14.73
C GLU A 56 -8.41 23.57 -14.24
N ARG A 57 -9.33 22.86 -14.92
CA ARG A 57 -10.77 22.75 -14.59
C ARG A 57 -11.44 24.08 -14.19
N PRO A 58 -11.40 25.12 -15.05
CA PRO A 58 -11.91 26.46 -14.73
C PRO A 58 -13.40 26.51 -14.37
N VAL A 59 -14.25 25.67 -14.95
CA VAL A 59 -15.70 25.67 -14.63
C VAL A 59 -15.92 25.18 -13.21
N ALA A 60 -15.29 24.05 -12.83
CA ALA A 60 -15.35 23.55 -11.46
C ALA A 60 -14.83 24.59 -10.46
N PHE A 61 -13.75 25.30 -10.79
CA PHE A 61 -13.20 26.37 -9.96
C PHE A 61 -14.18 27.52 -9.71
N LEU A 62 -14.90 27.97 -10.74
CA LEU A 62 -15.92 29.01 -10.60
C LEU A 62 -17.05 28.54 -9.69
N LEU A 63 -17.54 27.31 -9.85
CA LEU A 63 -18.57 26.76 -8.97
C LEU A 63 -18.10 26.68 -7.52
N HIS A 64 -16.84 26.30 -7.28
CA HIS A 64 -16.26 26.30 -5.94
C HIS A 64 -16.12 27.71 -5.35
N SER A 65 -15.69 28.70 -6.14
CA SER A 65 -15.52 30.07 -5.66
C SER A 65 -16.84 30.76 -5.31
N TRP A 66 -17.95 30.32 -5.91
CA TRP A 66 -19.31 30.77 -5.59
C TRP A 66 -19.99 29.95 -4.48
N ASP A 67 -19.27 29.00 -3.85
CA ASP A 67 -19.81 28.08 -2.84
C ASP A 67 -21.11 27.39 -3.29
N PHE A 68 -21.16 27.03 -4.58
CA PHE A 68 -22.31 26.46 -5.26
C PHE A 68 -22.93 25.27 -4.50
N LEU A 69 -22.07 24.45 -3.91
CA LEU A 69 -22.44 23.28 -3.16
C LEU A 69 -23.35 23.65 -1.96
N GLN A 70 -22.90 24.52 -1.06
CA GLN A 70 -23.64 24.85 0.16
C GLN A 70 -24.82 25.79 -0.08
N THR A 71 -24.69 26.66 -1.08
CA THR A 71 -25.70 27.70 -1.39
C THR A 71 -26.86 27.14 -2.18
N HIS A 72 -26.61 26.23 -3.12
CA HIS A 72 -27.60 25.72 -4.06
C HIS A 72 -27.78 24.20 -3.99
N LEU A 73 -26.72 23.41 -4.21
CA LEU A 73 -26.86 21.97 -4.45
C LEU A 73 -27.36 21.20 -3.22
N LEU A 74 -26.72 21.35 -2.06
CA LEU A 74 -27.15 20.63 -0.83
C LEU A 74 -28.57 21.04 -0.41
N PRO A 75 -28.93 22.34 -0.35
CA PRO A 75 -30.30 22.75 0.01
C PRO A 75 -31.36 22.24 -0.97
N LEU A 76 -31.03 22.20 -2.26
CA LEU A 76 -31.92 21.67 -3.30
C LEU A 76 -32.17 20.17 -3.08
N VAL A 77 -31.11 19.38 -2.86
CA VAL A 77 -31.22 17.95 -2.53
C VAL A 77 -32.06 17.74 -1.28
N LEU A 78 -31.78 18.46 -0.19
CA LEU A 78 -32.51 18.32 1.07
C LEU A 78 -33.99 18.68 0.93
N THR A 79 -34.32 19.72 0.17
CA THR A 79 -35.71 20.18 0.02
C THR A 79 -36.52 19.33 -0.98
N TYR A 80 -35.87 18.81 -2.03
CA TYR A 80 -36.55 18.16 -3.16
C TYR A 80 -36.13 16.70 -3.37
N HIS A 81 -35.74 16.00 -2.30
CA HIS A 81 -35.27 14.62 -2.35
C HIS A 81 -36.28 13.57 -2.87
N GLY A 82 -37.57 13.92 -3.00
CA GLY A 82 -38.56 13.07 -3.65
C GLY A 82 -38.41 12.93 -5.17
N SER A 83 -37.54 13.72 -5.80
CA SER A 83 -37.31 13.70 -7.25
C SER A 83 -36.03 12.93 -7.59
N GLU A 84 -36.15 11.66 -7.97
CA GLU A 84 -35.01 10.78 -8.30
C GLU A 84 -34.08 11.38 -9.38
N SER A 85 -34.66 11.98 -10.44
CA SER A 85 -33.88 12.64 -11.51
C SER A 85 -32.99 13.78 -11.00
N LEU A 86 -33.49 14.57 -10.06
CA LEU A 86 -32.75 15.68 -9.44
C LEU A 86 -31.62 15.15 -8.57
N ILE A 87 -31.84 14.07 -7.84
CA ILE A 87 -30.81 13.42 -7.04
C ILE A 87 -29.72 12.84 -7.95
N LEU A 88 -30.08 12.14 -9.02
CA LEU A 88 -29.12 11.61 -9.98
C LEU A 88 -28.27 12.71 -10.63
N ASP A 89 -28.89 13.83 -11.01
CA ASP A 89 -28.14 14.97 -11.55
C ASP A 89 -27.25 15.65 -10.51
N SER A 90 -27.70 15.69 -9.25
CA SER A 90 -26.89 16.17 -8.14
C SER A 90 -25.68 15.28 -7.91
N VAL A 91 -25.82 13.96 -7.99
CA VAL A 91 -24.70 13.01 -7.88
C VAL A 91 -23.73 13.19 -9.06
N LYS A 92 -24.23 13.37 -10.30
CA LYS A 92 -23.35 13.68 -11.45
C LYS A 92 -22.54 14.95 -11.21
N LEU A 93 -23.17 16.02 -10.69
CA LEU A 93 -22.47 17.25 -10.33
C LEU A 93 -21.41 17.00 -9.27
N LEU A 94 -21.75 16.25 -8.21
CA LEU A 94 -20.82 15.89 -7.15
C LEU A 94 -19.64 15.07 -7.67
N VAL A 95 -19.84 14.16 -8.64
CA VAL A 95 -18.74 13.43 -9.28
C VAL A 95 -17.74 14.38 -9.92
N PHE A 96 -18.20 15.38 -10.68
CA PHE A 96 -17.33 16.39 -11.27
C PHE A 96 -16.62 17.26 -10.23
N LEU A 97 -17.36 17.73 -9.21
CA LEU A 97 -16.84 18.59 -8.13
C LEU A 97 -15.91 17.85 -7.15
N THR A 98 -15.85 16.52 -7.24
CA THR A 98 -14.98 15.67 -6.41
C THR A 98 -13.87 14.99 -7.20
N LEU A 99 -13.70 15.32 -8.50
CA LEU A 99 -12.61 14.76 -9.28
C LEU A 99 -11.26 15.02 -8.58
N PRO A 100 -10.36 14.01 -8.49
CA PRO A 100 -9.06 14.17 -7.86
C PRO A 100 -8.27 15.30 -8.51
N ALA A 101 -7.49 16.01 -7.70
CA ALA A 101 -6.64 17.10 -8.19
C ALA A 101 -5.68 16.58 -9.27
N ASP A 102 -5.59 17.30 -10.38
CA ASP A 102 -4.74 16.96 -11.50
C ASP A 102 -3.28 17.33 -11.20
N ALA A 103 -2.40 16.33 -11.17
CA ALA A 103 -0.99 16.51 -10.82
C ALA A 103 -0.21 17.37 -11.84
N SER A 104 -0.74 17.49 -13.06
CA SER A 104 -0.13 18.28 -14.14
C SER A 104 -0.66 19.71 -14.20
N ALA A 105 -1.67 20.06 -13.39
CA ALA A 105 -2.26 21.40 -13.37
C ALA A 105 -1.41 22.42 -12.61
N LYS A 106 -1.43 23.67 -13.06
CA LYS A 106 -0.76 24.78 -12.39
C LYS A 106 -1.45 25.15 -11.08
N ASN A 107 -2.77 24.98 -11.01
CA ASN A 107 -3.60 25.23 -9.82
C ASN A 107 -3.86 23.98 -8.95
N VAL A 108 -2.96 22.99 -8.96
CA VAL A 108 -3.13 21.72 -8.21
C VAL A 108 -3.34 21.94 -6.70
N SER A 109 -2.68 22.94 -6.11
CA SER A 109 -2.80 23.25 -4.68
C SER A 109 -4.20 23.76 -4.34
N GLU A 110 -4.75 24.62 -5.19
CA GLU A 110 -6.11 25.14 -5.06
C GLU A 110 -7.15 24.03 -5.33
N GLN A 111 -6.92 23.16 -6.32
CA GLN A 111 -7.77 21.98 -6.58
C GLN A 111 -7.92 21.13 -5.32
N ARG A 112 -6.80 20.82 -4.65
CA ARG A 112 -6.79 20.04 -3.39
C ARG A 112 -7.55 20.75 -2.27
N ARG A 113 -7.39 22.07 -2.14
CA ARG A 113 -8.08 22.86 -1.12
C ARG A 113 -9.60 22.84 -1.33
N TYR A 114 -10.06 23.04 -2.55
CA TYR A 114 -11.50 23.01 -2.87
C TYR A 114 -12.11 21.62 -2.73
N LEU A 115 -11.37 20.56 -3.10
CA LEU A 115 -11.79 19.18 -2.85
C LEU A 115 -11.98 18.93 -1.35
N SER A 116 -10.99 19.31 -0.53
CA SER A 116 -11.07 19.13 0.93
C SER A 116 -12.27 19.88 1.52
N HIS A 117 -12.47 21.14 1.11
CA HIS A 117 -13.61 21.94 1.53
C HIS A 117 -14.96 21.32 1.10
N THR A 118 -15.04 20.82 -0.13
CA THR A 118 -16.23 20.14 -0.67
C THR A 118 -16.61 18.92 0.18
N LEU A 119 -15.63 18.08 0.50
CA LEU A 119 -15.84 16.87 1.31
C LEU A 119 -16.23 17.22 2.75
N GLU A 120 -15.62 18.24 3.35
CA GLU A 120 -16.01 18.72 4.67
C GLU A 120 -17.47 19.22 4.71
N ASN A 121 -17.89 19.98 3.71
CA ASN A 121 -19.26 20.48 3.61
C ASN A 121 -20.27 19.34 3.49
N LEU A 122 -19.95 18.29 2.71
CA LEU A 122 -20.74 17.07 2.66
C LEU A 122 -20.79 16.37 4.04
N LEU A 123 -19.66 16.23 4.73
CA LEU A 123 -19.57 15.60 6.04
C LEU A 123 -20.22 16.41 7.18
N GLN A 124 -20.44 17.71 6.99
CA GLN A 124 -21.22 18.57 7.92
C GLN A 124 -22.74 18.39 7.75
N ARG A 125 -23.19 17.79 6.65
CA ARG A 125 -24.59 17.51 6.30
C ARG A 125 -24.76 16.02 6.04
N ARG A 126 -24.43 15.19 7.04
CA ARG A 126 -24.36 13.73 6.89
C ARG A 126 -25.68 13.11 6.43
N GLU A 127 -26.81 13.74 6.78
CA GLU A 127 -28.15 13.37 6.33
C GLU A 127 -28.32 13.35 4.80
N ILE A 128 -27.42 14.01 4.06
CA ILE A 128 -27.46 14.00 2.60
C ILE A 128 -27.07 12.65 2.00
N PHE A 129 -26.18 11.90 2.65
CA PHE A 129 -25.67 10.65 2.07
C PHE A 129 -26.76 9.59 1.90
N PRO A 130 -27.60 9.29 2.91
CA PRO A 130 -28.75 8.40 2.71
C PRO A 130 -29.69 8.85 1.59
N ILE A 131 -29.90 10.16 1.43
CA ILE A 131 -30.72 10.72 0.36
C ILE A 131 -30.09 10.44 -1.01
N LEU A 132 -28.80 10.72 -1.17
CA LEU A 132 -28.09 10.48 -2.43
C LEU A 132 -28.11 8.99 -2.78
N PHE A 133 -27.77 8.12 -1.82
CA PHE A 133 -27.71 6.67 -2.04
C PHE A 133 -29.08 6.01 -2.20
N SER A 134 -30.19 6.69 -1.90
CA SER A 134 -31.55 6.15 -2.11
C SER A 134 -31.83 5.76 -3.57
N CYS A 135 -31.18 6.43 -4.53
CA CYS A 135 -31.27 6.09 -5.96
C CYS A 135 -30.68 4.72 -6.31
N LEU A 136 -29.84 4.14 -5.44
CA LEU A 136 -29.32 2.79 -5.66
C LEU A 136 -30.34 1.70 -5.34
N ARG A 137 -31.42 2.00 -4.62
CA ARG A 137 -32.41 1.00 -4.20
C ARG A 137 -32.97 0.20 -5.37
N GLY A 138 -33.48 0.89 -6.41
CA GLY A 138 -34.06 0.24 -7.58
C GLY A 138 -33.07 -0.64 -8.34
N PRO A 139 -31.87 -0.13 -8.72
CA PRO A 139 -30.82 -0.93 -9.32
C PRO A 139 -30.41 -2.16 -8.50
N LEU A 140 -30.28 -2.03 -7.17
CA LEU A 140 -29.87 -3.13 -6.29
C LEU A 140 -30.97 -4.18 -6.09
N GLU A 141 -32.24 -3.79 -5.93
CA GLU A 141 -33.37 -4.74 -5.86
C GLU A 141 -33.44 -5.61 -7.13
N ARG A 142 -33.15 -5.02 -8.30
CA ARG A 142 -33.08 -5.76 -9.57
C ARG A 142 -31.85 -6.66 -9.67
N LEU A 143 -30.71 -6.22 -9.13
CA LEU A 143 -29.48 -7.01 -9.07
C LEU A 143 -29.66 -8.30 -8.26
N GLU A 144 -30.38 -8.21 -7.14
CA GLU A 144 -30.68 -9.33 -6.22
C GLU A 144 -31.70 -10.31 -6.83
N SER A 145 -32.73 -9.78 -7.49
CA SER A 145 -33.87 -10.57 -7.98
C SER A 145 -33.52 -11.65 -9.02
N SER A 146 -32.30 -11.65 -9.57
CA SER A 146 -31.71 -12.67 -10.48
C SER A 146 -32.49 -13.00 -11.77
N ASN A 147 -33.71 -12.51 -11.91
CA ASN A 147 -34.70 -12.84 -12.94
C ASN A 147 -34.96 -11.69 -13.92
N LEU A 148 -34.38 -10.51 -13.68
CA LEU A 148 -34.47 -9.37 -14.59
C LEU A 148 -33.05 -8.96 -14.94
N ARG A 149 -32.72 -8.97 -16.24
CA ARG A 149 -31.49 -8.32 -16.72
C ARG A 149 -31.49 -6.90 -16.18
N LEU A 150 -30.45 -6.52 -15.43
CA LEU A 150 -30.18 -5.11 -15.14
C LEU A 150 -30.38 -4.33 -16.43
N LYS A 151 -31.13 -3.22 -16.37
CA LYS A 151 -31.19 -2.29 -17.50
C LYS A 151 -29.78 -1.74 -17.71
N ASP A 152 -29.43 -1.40 -18.95
CA ASP A 152 -28.12 -0.81 -19.24
C ASP A 152 -27.87 0.46 -18.39
N ASP A 153 -28.93 1.17 -18.01
CA ASP A 153 -28.84 2.36 -17.15
C ASP A 153 -28.67 2.03 -15.65
N ASP A 154 -29.00 0.81 -15.20
CA ASP A 154 -28.79 0.39 -13.81
C ASP A 154 -27.30 0.24 -13.50
N GLY A 155 -26.55 -0.40 -14.42
CA GLY A 155 -25.09 -0.53 -14.32
C GLY A 155 -24.42 0.84 -14.29
N LYS A 156 -24.82 1.76 -15.19
CA LYS A 156 -24.31 3.15 -15.21
C LYS A 156 -24.63 3.91 -13.91
N THR A 157 -25.81 3.66 -13.32
CA THR A 157 -26.18 4.29 -12.05
C THR A 157 -25.27 3.78 -10.95
N ILE A 158 -25.10 2.46 -10.82
CA ILE A 158 -24.16 1.87 -9.84
C ILE A 158 -22.75 2.42 -10.04
N GLN A 159 -22.24 2.41 -11.28
CA GLN A 159 -20.94 2.96 -11.64
C GLN A 159 -20.78 4.44 -11.25
N LEU A 160 -21.80 5.27 -11.46
CA LEU A 160 -21.79 6.67 -11.07
C LEU A 160 -21.57 6.83 -9.56
N PHE A 161 -22.27 6.04 -8.75
CA PHE A 161 -22.13 6.06 -7.29
C PHE A 161 -20.79 5.48 -6.83
N LEU A 162 -20.31 4.40 -7.44
CA LEU A 162 -18.96 3.87 -7.18
C LEU A 162 -17.89 4.93 -7.49
N THR A 163 -18.04 5.65 -8.60
CA THR A 163 -17.13 6.74 -8.98
C THR A 163 -17.17 7.87 -7.95
N PHE A 164 -18.36 8.26 -7.48
CA PHE A 164 -18.51 9.25 -6.43
C PHE A 164 -17.81 8.82 -5.12
N ILE A 165 -18.06 7.58 -4.66
CA ILE A 165 -17.42 7.02 -3.46
C ILE A 165 -15.89 7.02 -3.62
N ARG A 166 -15.39 6.55 -4.76
CA ARG A 166 -13.96 6.52 -5.07
C ARG A 166 -13.36 7.92 -5.04
N ASN A 167 -14.02 8.91 -5.64
CA ASN A 167 -13.58 10.30 -5.63
C ASN A 167 -13.51 10.88 -4.21
N CYS A 168 -14.51 10.58 -3.36
CA CYS A 168 -14.49 10.95 -1.95
C CYS A 168 -13.31 10.32 -1.19
N LEU A 169 -12.89 9.10 -1.56
CA LEU A 169 -11.77 8.40 -0.90
C LEU A 169 -10.39 8.79 -1.44
N LEU A 170 -10.29 9.37 -2.64
CA LEU A 170 -9.05 9.82 -3.29
C LEU A 170 -8.49 11.13 -2.71
N THR A 171 -8.74 11.41 -1.44
CA THR A 171 -8.14 12.56 -0.73
C THR A 171 -6.62 12.44 -0.69
N ASP A 172 -5.93 13.49 -1.10
CA ASP A 172 -4.47 13.47 -1.27
C ASP A 172 -3.72 13.43 0.09
N GLU A 173 -3.09 12.30 0.39
CA GLU A 173 -2.22 12.13 1.57
C GLU A 173 -0.78 12.63 1.33
N ARG A 174 -0.40 13.04 0.11
CA ARG A 174 1.00 13.34 -0.28
C ARG A 174 1.46 14.75 0.09
N HIS A 175 0.58 15.65 0.52
CA HIS A 175 0.98 16.91 1.16
C HIS A 175 1.34 16.73 2.64
N ARG A 176 2.25 15.78 2.94
CA ARG A 176 2.91 15.65 4.25
C ARG A 176 3.87 16.82 4.58
N LEU A 177 3.97 17.80 3.69
CA LEU A 177 4.88 18.96 3.78
C LEU A 177 4.17 20.30 4.11
N CYS A 178 2.83 20.33 4.17
CA CYS A 178 2.12 21.45 4.80
C CYS A 178 1.89 21.13 6.27
N THR A 179 1.99 22.13 7.13
CA THR A 179 1.99 22.09 8.60
C THR A 179 0.74 21.52 9.27
N ASP A 180 -0.17 20.88 8.52
CA ASP A 180 -1.46 20.40 9.02
C ASP A 180 -1.72 18.93 8.64
N VAL A 181 -0.74 18.07 8.90
CA VAL A 181 -0.79 16.60 8.68
C VAL A 181 -1.98 15.94 9.42
N LYS A 182 -2.50 16.57 10.48
CA LYS A 182 -3.69 16.07 11.20
C LYS A 182 -4.96 16.23 10.36
N PHE A 183 -5.08 17.29 9.58
CA PHE A 183 -6.35 17.71 8.98
C PHE A 183 -6.88 16.78 7.87
N THR A 184 -6.04 16.35 6.93
CA THR A 184 -6.46 15.53 5.77
C THR A 184 -6.76 14.07 6.12
N CYS A 185 -6.00 13.48 7.06
CA CYS A 185 -6.27 12.13 7.55
C CYS A 185 -7.66 12.02 8.20
N HIS A 186 -8.12 13.08 8.89
CA HIS A 186 -9.43 13.11 9.50
C HIS A 186 -10.58 13.12 8.48
N VAL A 187 -10.40 13.69 7.29
CA VAL A 187 -11.47 13.73 6.26
C VAL A 187 -11.74 12.34 5.71
N LYS A 188 -10.69 11.62 5.26
CA LYS A 188 -10.81 10.27 4.72
C LYS A 188 -11.40 9.30 5.74
N GLU A 189 -10.90 9.35 6.97
CA GLU A 189 -11.42 8.54 8.07
C GLU A 189 -12.91 8.82 8.33
N ARG A 190 -13.32 10.10 8.38
CA ARG A 190 -14.74 10.48 8.54
C ARG A 190 -15.61 10.03 7.36
N ILE A 191 -15.08 10.00 6.14
CA ILE A 191 -15.77 9.44 4.98
C ILE A 191 -15.97 7.94 5.18
N ILE A 192 -14.94 7.20 5.58
CA ILE A 192 -15.05 5.77 5.88
C ILE A 192 -16.10 5.53 6.99
N GLN A 193 -16.08 6.33 8.07
CA GLN A 193 -17.08 6.28 9.13
C GLN A 193 -18.50 6.50 8.59
N MET A 194 -18.69 7.51 7.73
CA MET A 194 -19.96 7.80 7.08
C MET A 194 -20.43 6.63 6.20
N LEU A 195 -19.54 6.00 5.43
CA LEU A 195 -19.89 4.83 4.60
C LEU A 195 -20.38 3.66 5.44
N PHE A 196 -19.83 3.47 6.64
CA PHE A 196 -20.34 2.49 7.61
C PHE A 196 -21.68 2.93 8.23
N GLU A 197 -21.80 4.18 8.67
CA GLU A 197 -23.04 4.72 9.28
C GLU A 197 -24.24 4.67 8.33
N THR A 198 -23.99 4.74 7.01
CA THR A 198 -25.01 4.74 5.96
C THR A 198 -25.20 3.37 5.29
N HIS A 199 -24.57 2.32 5.81
CA HIS A 199 -24.62 0.95 5.26
C HIS A 199 -24.15 0.81 3.80
N VAL A 200 -23.42 1.80 3.28
CA VAL A 200 -22.87 1.75 1.91
C VAL A 200 -21.79 0.67 1.80
N ILE A 201 -21.06 0.39 2.88
CA ILE A 201 -20.10 -0.71 2.92
C ILE A 201 -20.79 -2.06 2.65
N ASP A 202 -21.98 -2.29 3.21
CA ASP A 202 -22.75 -3.52 2.99
C ASP A 202 -23.15 -3.65 1.52
N VAL A 203 -23.54 -2.54 0.89
CA VAL A 203 -23.81 -2.47 -0.55
C VAL A 203 -22.55 -2.80 -1.36
N LEU A 204 -21.40 -2.21 -1.02
CA LEU A 204 -20.13 -2.49 -1.71
C LEU A 204 -19.76 -3.97 -1.62
N ILE A 205 -19.95 -4.60 -0.47
CA ILE A 205 -19.74 -6.05 -0.29
C ILE A 205 -20.69 -6.85 -1.19
N GLN A 206 -21.96 -6.46 -1.28
CA GLN A 206 -22.93 -7.18 -2.12
C GLN A 206 -22.61 -7.04 -3.61
N VAL A 207 -22.32 -5.83 -4.07
CA VAL A 207 -21.88 -5.57 -5.45
C VAL A 207 -20.60 -6.35 -5.77
N ALA A 208 -19.67 -6.42 -4.81
CA ALA A 208 -18.44 -7.19 -4.92
C ALA A 208 -18.68 -8.71 -5.10
N LYS A 209 -19.64 -9.30 -4.39
CA LYS A 209 -20.03 -10.71 -4.58
C LYS A 209 -20.63 -10.97 -5.95
N ASP A 210 -21.32 -9.98 -6.51
CA ASP A 210 -22.04 -10.05 -7.78
C ASP A 210 -21.23 -9.51 -8.98
N VAL A 211 -19.98 -9.09 -8.76
CA VAL A 211 -19.16 -8.34 -9.73
C VAL A 211 -18.92 -9.06 -11.06
N ARG A 212 -19.01 -10.40 -11.08
CA ARG A 212 -18.86 -11.20 -12.31
C ARG A 212 -20.08 -11.14 -13.24
N LYS A 213 -21.21 -10.58 -12.79
CA LYS A 213 -22.36 -10.32 -13.67
C LYS A 213 -21.94 -9.30 -14.73
N LYS A 214 -22.31 -9.53 -15.99
CA LYS A 214 -21.85 -8.76 -17.17
C LYS A 214 -21.99 -7.24 -17.01
N GLN A 215 -23.01 -6.77 -16.30
CA GLN A 215 -23.26 -5.34 -16.09
C GLN A 215 -22.36 -4.69 -15.03
N LEU A 216 -21.65 -5.48 -14.23
CA LEU A 216 -20.73 -5.01 -13.16
C LEU A 216 -19.26 -5.36 -13.45
N SER A 217 -19.00 -6.24 -14.42
CA SER A 217 -17.64 -6.74 -14.69
C SER A 217 -16.66 -5.64 -15.08
N ASP A 218 -17.15 -4.60 -15.76
CA ASP A 218 -16.33 -3.46 -16.22
C ASP A 218 -15.90 -2.55 -15.05
N ASP A 219 -16.66 -2.60 -13.95
CA ASP A 219 -16.45 -1.81 -12.72
C ASP A 219 -15.64 -2.57 -11.65
N SER A 220 -15.23 -3.81 -11.93
CA SER A 220 -14.42 -4.62 -11.02
C SER A 220 -13.13 -3.93 -10.56
N ALA A 221 -12.43 -3.27 -11.47
CA ALA A 221 -11.21 -2.51 -11.15
C ALA A 221 -11.51 -1.26 -10.29
N LEU A 222 -12.67 -0.64 -10.48
CA LEU A 222 -13.12 0.50 -9.66
C LEU A 222 -13.47 0.04 -8.23
N LEU A 223 -14.12 -1.12 -8.07
CA LEU A 223 -14.36 -1.72 -6.75
C LEU A 223 -13.06 -2.08 -6.03
N THR A 224 -12.10 -2.68 -6.74
CA THR A 224 -10.76 -2.94 -6.21
C THR A 224 -10.09 -1.65 -5.73
N GLU A 225 -10.20 -0.56 -6.49
CA GLU A 225 -9.68 0.75 -6.09
C GLU A 225 -10.36 1.28 -4.83
N ILE A 226 -11.69 1.20 -4.74
CA ILE A 226 -12.44 1.62 -3.53
C ILE A 226 -11.96 0.83 -2.30
N PHE A 227 -11.89 -0.50 -2.39
CA PHE A 227 -11.40 -1.29 -1.25
C PHE A 227 -9.95 -1.00 -0.92
N HIS A 228 -9.09 -0.82 -1.93
CA HIS A 228 -7.71 -0.38 -1.71
C HIS A 228 -7.67 0.93 -0.91
N LEU A 229 -8.45 1.93 -1.30
CA LEU A 229 -8.47 3.23 -0.65
C LEU A 229 -9.01 3.16 0.79
N ILE A 230 -10.01 2.31 1.05
CA ILE A 230 -10.55 2.06 2.40
C ILE A 230 -9.47 1.50 3.32
N PHE A 231 -8.67 0.53 2.85
CA PHE A 231 -7.64 -0.12 3.67
C PHE A 231 -6.28 0.58 3.62
N GLN A 232 -6.07 1.55 2.74
CA GLN A 232 -4.77 2.20 2.50
C GLN A 232 -4.14 2.81 3.77
N SER A 233 -4.97 3.27 4.71
CA SER A 233 -4.52 3.94 5.94
C SER A 233 -4.28 2.97 7.10
N CYS A 234 -4.39 1.65 6.89
CA CYS A 234 -4.09 0.64 7.91
C CYS A 234 -3.12 -0.42 7.37
N THR A 235 -2.48 -1.16 8.26
CA THR A 235 -1.67 -2.33 7.91
C THR A 235 -2.38 -3.63 8.27
N PRO A 236 -2.05 -4.76 7.60
CA PRO A 236 -2.60 -6.06 7.97
C PRO A 236 -2.37 -6.40 9.46
N ARG A 237 -1.19 -6.04 10.00
CA ARG A 237 -0.84 -6.24 11.41
C ARG A 237 -1.74 -5.42 12.35
N GLN A 238 -2.08 -4.18 12.00
CA GLN A 238 -2.98 -3.36 12.81
C GLN A 238 -4.38 -3.96 12.89
N LEU A 239 -4.91 -4.48 11.78
CA LEU A 239 -6.21 -5.16 11.76
C LEU A 239 -6.19 -6.42 12.64
N LEU A 240 -5.11 -7.20 12.58
CA LEU A 240 -4.98 -8.41 13.40
C LEU A 240 -4.71 -8.09 14.88
N ARG A 241 -4.06 -6.98 15.23
CA ARG A 241 -3.92 -6.54 16.64
C ARG A 241 -5.21 -5.97 17.21
N GLY A 242 -6.05 -5.33 16.39
CA GLY A 242 -7.40 -4.90 16.80
C GLY A 242 -8.31 -6.07 17.18
N PHE A 243 -7.88 -7.31 16.92
CA PHE A 243 -8.48 -8.56 17.40
C PHE A 243 -8.16 -8.85 18.87
N ASP A 244 -7.04 -8.35 19.39
CA ASP A 244 -6.44 -8.84 20.63
C ASP A 244 -6.90 -8.05 21.87
N GLY A 245 -8.07 -8.42 22.37
CA GLY A 245 -8.22 -8.71 23.81
C GLY A 245 -7.44 -9.96 24.26
N LEU A 246 -6.64 -10.56 23.38
CA LEU A 246 -5.81 -11.74 23.58
C LEU A 246 -4.32 -11.36 23.55
N GLY A 247 -3.81 -10.91 24.70
CA GLY A 247 -2.57 -11.47 25.25
C GLY A 247 -1.25 -11.36 24.50
N LEU A 248 -1.09 -10.55 23.45
CA LEU A 248 0.26 -10.15 23.01
C LEU A 248 0.79 -9.10 24.00
N LYS A 249 1.34 -9.58 25.13
CA LYS A 249 2.21 -8.80 25.99
C LYS A 249 3.34 -8.27 25.12
N GLU A 250 3.32 -6.98 24.80
CA GLU A 250 4.55 -6.27 24.56
C GLU A 250 5.42 -6.51 25.80
N ASN A 251 6.50 -7.28 25.62
CA ASN A 251 7.61 -7.19 26.54
C ASN A 251 7.99 -5.71 26.58
N GLN A 252 7.94 -5.14 27.78
CA GLN A 252 8.34 -3.78 28.11
C GLN A 252 9.81 -3.54 27.68
N SER A 253 10.05 -3.31 26.40
CA SER A 253 11.36 -2.88 25.87
C SER A 253 11.53 -1.37 25.95
N GLY A 254 10.42 -0.61 25.98
CA GLY A 254 10.42 0.86 26.08
C GLY A 254 10.95 1.44 27.40
N GLN A 255 11.23 0.63 28.43
CA GLN A 255 11.78 1.10 29.72
C GLN A 255 13.25 0.75 29.97
N ARG A 256 13.91 -0.01 29.09
CA ARG A 256 15.36 -0.31 29.21
C ARG A 256 16.26 0.53 28.31
N ASP A 257 15.72 1.12 27.23
CA ASP A 257 16.50 2.00 26.34
C ASP A 257 16.92 3.33 26.98
N THR A 258 16.26 3.73 28.06
CA THR A 258 16.66 4.90 28.86
C THR A 258 17.94 4.68 29.67
N PHE A 259 18.33 3.44 30.00
CA PHE A 259 19.58 3.18 30.74
C PHE A 259 20.82 3.09 29.84
N GLY A 260 20.67 2.67 28.58
CA GLY A 260 21.76 2.66 27.59
C GLY A 260 22.07 4.04 27.01
N SER A 261 21.03 4.86 26.78
CA SER A 261 21.15 6.22 26.24
C SER A 261 21.84 7.19 27.22
N VAL A 262 21.67 7.00 28.53
CA VAL A 262 22.30 7.85 29.55
C VAL A 262 23.83 7.70 29.62
N ARG A 263 24.41 6.58 29.14
CA ARG A 263 25.88 6.43 29.07
C ARG A 263 26.53 7.12 27.85
N ARG A 264 25.74 7.60 26.88
CA ARG A 264 26.24 8.30 25.67
C ARG A 264 25.73 9.72 25.51
N LEU A 265 25.12 10.29 26.55
CA LEU A 265 24.78 11.70 26.58
C LEU A 265 25.92 12.47 27.26
N SER A 266 26.42 13.50 26.58
CA SER A 266 27.21 14.55 27.24
C SER A 266 26.37 15.10 28.39
N VAL A 267 26.92 15.06 29.62
CA VAL A 267 26.28 15.61 30.83
C VAL A 267 26.18 17.15 30.76
N ARG A 268 26.60 17.79 29.66
CA ARG A 268 26.62 19.26 29.49
C ARG A 268 26.09 19.69 28.12
N HIS A 269 25.41 20.83 28.13
CA HIS A 269 24.83 21.53 26.99
C HIS A 269 25.85 21.77 25.86
N SER A 270 25.37 21.83 24.63
CA SER A 270 26.12 21.89 23.36
C SER A 270 27.02 23.13 23.15
N HIS A 271 27.17 24.01 24.15
CA HIS A 271 27.94 25.25 24.06
C HIS A 271 29.05 25.42 25.11
N PHE A 272 29.42 24.38 25.85
CA PHE A 272 30.52 24.47 26.81
C PHE A 272 31.89 24.23 26.13
N GLY A 273 32.58 25.33 25.81
CA GLY A 273 33.88 25.35 25.12
C GLY A 273 35.10 24.93 25.96
N GLY A 274 35.20 23.65 26.31
CA GLY A 274 36.42 23.08 26.88
C GLY A 274 37.42 22.67 25.78
N ARG A 275 38.54 23.38 25.64
CA ARG A 275 39.67 22.99 24.78
C ARG A 275 40.58 22.02 25.55
N ASN A 276 40.62 20.76 25.13
CA ASN A 276 41.70 19.84 25.50
C ASN A 276 42.73 19.82 24.37
N SER A 277 43.95 20.23 24.68
CA SER A 277 45.09 20.20 23.78
C SER A 277 45.66 18.78 23.74
N THR A 278 45.32 17.99 22.73
CA THR A 278 46.06 16.78 22.38
C THR A 278 46.70 16.96 21.01
N SER A 279 48.03 17.11 21.03
CA SER A 279 48.87 17.08 19.84
C SER A 279 48.92 15.67 19.29
N ASN A 280 48.18 15.40 18.21
CA ASN A 280 48.58 14.52 17.11
C ASN A 280 47.58 14.70 15.96
N ALA A 281 48.12 14.86 14.76
CA ALA A 281 47.36 15.08 13.54
C ALA A 281 46.45 13.88 13.23
N SER A 282 45.14 14.09 13.22
CA SER A 282 44.12 13.20 12.63
C SER A 282 42.83 14.01 12.35
N PRO A 283 42.09 13.69 11.27
CA PRO A 283 40.95 14.49 10.81
C PRO A 283 39.70 14.25 11.68
N SER A 284 38.76 15.17 11.57
CA SER A 284 37.53 15.29 12.34
C SER A 284 36.73 13.98 12.47
N ILE A 285 36.35 13.69 13.70
CA ILE A 285 35.39 12.66 14.09
C ILE A 285 34.01 13.03 13.54
N THR A 286 33.52 12.30 12.54
CA THR A 286 32.19 12.48 11.95
C THR A 286 31.38 11.20 12.12
N ASN A 287 30.47 11.23 13.09
CA ASN A 287 29.41 10.24 13.30
C ASN A 287 28.74 9.86 11.96
N ARG A 288 28.97 8.64 11.47
CA ARG A 288 28.22 8.09 10.32
C ARG A 288 26.72 7.98 10.68
N PRO A 289 25.82 8.26 9.73
CA PRO A 289 24.38 8.17 9.98
C PRO A 289 23.95 6.70 10.17
N VAL A 290 23.14 6.47 11.20
CA VAL A 290 22.40 5.22 11.43
C VAL A 290 21.60 4.87 10.17
N ALA A 291 21.54 3.60 9.78
CA ALA A 291 20.73 3.11 8.66
C ALA A 291 19.30 3.67 8.75
N THR A 292 18.87 4.43 7.73
CA THR A 292 17.60 5.18 7.80
C THR A 292 16.46 4.50 7.04
N SER A 293 15.22 4.66 7.53
CA SER A 293 14.00 4.25 6.80
C SER A 293 13.99 4.82 5.36
N ARG A 294 14.43 6.08 5.18
CA ARG A 294 14.54 6.73 3.87
C ARG A 294 15.50 6.02 2.91
N GLN A 295 16.61 5.46 3.40
CA GLN A 295 17.52 4.67 2.56
C GLN A 295 16.92 3.31 2.17
N TYR A 296 16.09 2.73 3.04
CA TYR A 296 15.53 1.40 2.83
C TYR A 296 14.31 1.42 1.89
N PHE A 297 13.32 2.25 2.20
CA PHE A 297 12.10 2.40 1.41
C PHE A 297 12.28 3.38 0.24
N GLY A 298 13.28 4.27 0.28
CA GLY A 298 13.44 5.35 -0.69
C GLY A 298 12.63 6.59 -0.29
N GLU A 299 12.93 7.73 -0.92
CA GLU A 299 12.39 9.04 -0.50
C GLU A 299 10.88 9.20 -0.66
N ASN A 300 10.23 8.30 -1.42
CA ASN A 300 8.83 8.43 -1.80
C ASN A 300 7.97 7.21 -1.48
N ILE A 301 8.50 6.06 -1.03
CA ILE A 301 7.69 4.84 -0.85
C ILE A 301 7.08 4.78 0.56
N SER A 302 5.78 5.05 0.66
CA SER A 302 4.98 4.86 1.88
C SER A 302 4.53 3.39 2.03
N LEU A 303 5.49 2.46 2.15
CA LEU A 303 5.26 1.10 2.66
C LEU A 303 5.74 0.96 4.12
N ASP A 304 6.27 2.04 4.68
CA ASP A 304 6.74 2.08 6.05
C ASP A 304 5.54 1.98 7.02
N GLU A 305 5.42 0.82 7.69
CA GLU A 305 4.41 0.56 8.73
C GLU A 305 4.48 1.62 9.85
N SER A 306 5.63 2.28 10.06
CA SER A 306 5.81 3.32 11.07
C SER A 306 5.30 4.70 10.65
N SER A 307 4.92 4.87 9.38
CA SER A 307 4.43 6.14 8.81
C SER A 307 2.90 6.24 8.71
N VAL A 308 2.19 5.24 9.23
CA VAL A 308 0.73 5.15 9.18
C VAL A 308 0.11 6.08 10.22
N THR A 309 -0.83 6.92 9.79
CA THR A 309 -1.56 7.83 10.66
C THR A 309 -2.44 7.08 11.66
N PRO A 310 -2.62 7.59 12.90
CA PRO A 310 -3.44 6.92 13.89
C PRO A 310 -4.91 6.96 13.45
N ILE A 311 -5.48 5.79 13.16
CA ILE A 311 -6.92 5.58 12.96
C ILE A 311 -7.58 5.45 14.34
N GLN A 312 -8.77 6.03 14.50
CA GLN A 312 -9.62 5.87 15.68
C GLN A 312 -9.97 4.40 15.91
N ALA A 313 -9.91 3.95 17.16
CA ALA A 313 -10.17 2.56 17.53
C ALA A 313 -11.52 2.04 16.99
N THR A 314 -12.57 2.85 17.04
CA THR A 314 -13.90 2.50 16.53
C THR A 314 -13.93 2.27 15.01
N THR A 315 -13.17 3.06 14.25
CA THR A 315 -13.03 2.86 12.81
C THR A 315 -12.20 1.61 12.51
N LEU A 316 -11.13 1.39 13.28
CA LEU A 316 -10.31 0.20 13.16
C LEU A 316 -11.13 -1.08 13.40
N GLU A 317 -11.93 -1.14 14.46
CA GLU A 317 -12.84 -2.26 14.75
C GLU A 317 -13.78 -2.59 13.58
N ARG A 318 -14.36 -1.56 12.96
CA ARG A 318 -15.22 -1.74 11.76
C ARG A 318 -14.43 -2.22 10.54
N LEU A 319 -13.22 -1.72 10.32
CA LEU A 319 -12.34 -2.19 9.25
C LEU A 319 -11.90 -3.64 9.45
N VAL A 320 -11.71 -4.07 10.71
CA VAL A 320 -11.43 -5.47 11.04
C VAL A 320 -12.61 -6.36 10.64
N GLU A 321 -13.84 -5.99 10.99
CA GLU A 321 -15.02 -6.76 10.59
C GLU A 321 -15.23 -6.78 9.07
N LEU A 322 -14.98 -5.64 8.41
CA LEU A 322 -15.00 -5.55 6.96
C LEU A 322 -13.99 -6.51 6.32
N ALA A 323 -12.73 -6.52 6.78
CA ALA A 323 -11.69 -7.39 6.25
C ALA A 323 -12.09 -8.87 6.38
N ARG A 324 -12.64 -9.29 7.53
CA ARG A 324 -13.15 -10.67 7.72
C ARG A 324 -14.28 -10.99 6.75
N THR A 325 -15.22 -10.08 6.58
CA THR A 325 -16.38 -10.28 5.70
C THR A 325 -15.95 -10.39 4.23
N LEU A 326 -15.00 -9.56 3.81
CA LEU A 326 -14.44 -9.60 2.46
C LEU A 326 -13.74 -10.93 2.19
N VAL A 327 -12.83 -11.36 3.07
CA VAL A 327 -12.10 -12.64 2.92
C VAL A 327 -13.06 -13.84 2.88
N LYS A 328 -14.19 -13.79 3.59
CA LYS A 328 -15.18 -14.88 3.59
C LYS A 328 -15.97 -15.05 2.29
N GLY A 329 -15.96 -14.09 1.36
CA GLY A 329 -16.69 -14.31 0.11
C GLY A 329 -16.53 -13.27 -1.00
N ALA A 330 -16.40 -11.98 -0.70
CA ALA A 330 -16.43 -10.95 -1.73
C ALA A 330 -15.05 -10.67 -2.36
N LEU A 331 -13.98 -10.84 -1.59
CA LEU A 331 -12.63 -10.47 -2.01
C LEU A 331 -12.15 -11.29 -3.21
N ASN A 332 -12.34 -12.61 -3.13
CA ASN A 332 -11.87 -13.54 -4.16
C ASN A 332 -12.53 -13.26 -5.52
N GLU A 333 -13.78 -12.83 -5.48
CA GLU A 333 -14.61 -12.48 -6.63
C GLU A 333 -14.14 -11.18 -7.31
N VAL A 334 -13.94 -10.13 -6.51
CA VAL A 334 -13.48 -8.82 -6.99
C VAL A 334 -12.08 -8.89 -7.55
N LEU A 335 -11.15 -9.56 -6.86
CA LEU A 335 -9.77 -9.65 -7.33
C LEU A 335 -9.69 -10.41 -8.67
N LEU A 336 -10.41 -11.53 -8.81
CA LEU A 336 -10.45 -12.27 -10.07
C LEU A 336 -11.04 -11.42 -11.21
N ALA A 337 -12.21 -10.83 -11.00
CA ALA A 337 -12.86 -10.01 -12.03
C ALA A 337 -12.00 -8.80 -12.42
N SER A 338 -11.39 -8.14 -11.42
CA SER A 338 -10.51 -7.00 -11.62
C SER A 338 -9.26 -7.37 -12.42
N TRP A 339 -8.62 -8.50 -12.10
CA TRP A 339 -7.46 -8.97 -12.84
C TRP A 339 -7.81 -9.29 -14.31
N ILE A 340 -8.92 -10.01 -14.55
CA ILE A 340 -9.40 -10.30 -15.91
C ILE A 340 -9.61 -8.99 -16.69
N SER A 341 -10.25 -8.00 -16.06
CA SER A 341 -10.55 -6.71 -16.67
C SER A 341 -9.28 -5.91 -17.00
N ILE A 342 -8.31 -5.89 -16.09
CA ILE A 342 -7.01 -5.22 -16.28
C ILE A 342 -6.22 -5.90 -17.41
N ARG A 343 -6.14 -7.23 -17.39
CA ARG A 343 -5.42 -8.02 -18.40
C ARG A 343 -6.00 -7.81 -19.80
N HIS A 344 -7.32 -7.83 -19.94
CA HIS A 344 -7.98 -7.64 -21.24
C HIS A 344 -7.76 -6.22 -21.78
N ARG A 345 -7.87 -5.19 -20.94
CA ARG A 345 -7.62 -3.80 -21.34
C ARG A 345 -6.15 -3.51 -21.66
N GLN A 346 -5.21 -4.19 -21.01
CA GLN A 346 -3.78 -4.08 -21.32
C GLN A 346 -3.44 -4.46 -22.77
N GLN A 347 -4.27 -5.28 -23.43
CA GLN A 347 -4.09 -5.67 -24.83
C GLN A 347 -4.68 -4.67 -25.84
N LEU A 348 -5.55 -3.74 -25.39
CA LEU A 348 -6.37 -2.90 -26.28
C LEU A 348 -6.09 -1.39 -26.16
N GLU A 349 -5.57 -0.92 -25.03
CA GLU A 349 -5.44 0.51 -24.73
C GLU A 349 -3.98 0.98 -24.67
N THR A 350 -3.70 2.19 -25.18
CA THR A 350 -2.43 2.90 -24.94
C THR A 350 -2.27 3.21 -23.45
N GLU A 351 -1.05 3.27 -22.94
CA GLU A 351 -0.78 3.60 -21.53
C GLU A 351 -1.53 4.86 -21.09
N SER A 352 -2.44 4.71 -20.13
CA SER A 352 -3.18 5.80 -19.49
C SER A 352 -2.86 5.84 -18.00
N GLU A 353 -2.95 7.02 -17.39
CA GLU A 353 -2.79 7.18 -15.93
C GLU A 353 -3.82 6.34 -15.16
N GLU A 354 -5.03 6.20 -15.72
CA GLU A 354 -6.09 5.38 -15.15
C GLU A 354 -5.74 3.88 -15.16
N LYS A 355 -5.12 3.39 -16.23
CA LYS A 355 -4.58 2.01 -16.29
C LYS A 355 -3.53 1.80 -15.21
N ALA A 356 -2.57 2.72 -15.07
CA ALA A 356 -1.54 2.63 -14.04
C ALA A 356 -2.13 2.63 -12.62
N LEU A 357 -3.16 3.44 -12.36
CA LEU A 357 -3.86 3.50 -11.08
C LEU A 357 -4.60 2.20 -10.74
N ARG A 358 -5.26 1.58 -11.73
CA ARG A 358 -5.95 0.29 -11.56
C ARG A 358 -4.97 -0.84 -11.26
N VAL A 359 -3.88 -0.93 -12.00
CA VAL A 359 -2.80 -1.92 -11.75
C VAL A 359 -2.24 -1.73 -10.34
N LYS A 360 -1.91 -0.48 -9.96
CA LYS A 360 -1.44 -0.16 -8.62
C LYS A 360 -2.42 -0.59 -7.54
N SER A 361 -3.71 -0.25 -7.69
CA SER A 361 -4.74 -0.57 -6.70
C SER A 361 -4.94 -2.07 -6.54
N PHE A 362 -4.92 -2.80 -7.66
CA PHE A 362 -4.97 -4.26 -7.67
C PHE A 362 -3.77 -4.88 -6.92
N LEU A 363 -2.55 -4.45 -7.23
CA LEU A 363 -1.34 -4.94 -6.58
C LEU A 363 -1.34 -4.62 -5.08
N CYS A 364 -1.72 -3.40 -4.69
CA CYS A 364 -1.80 -2.99 -3.30
C CYS A 364 -2.83 -3.80 -2.50
N LEU A 365 -4.06 -3.94 -3.04
CA LEU A 365 -5.12 -4.69 -2.35
C LEU A 365 -4.78 -6.18 -2.25
N SER A 366 -4.24 -6.76 -3.32
CA SER A 366 -3.79 -8.16 -3.33
C SER A 366 -2.67 -8.37 -2.33
N TYR A 367 -1.64 -7.51 -2.32
CA TYR A 367 -0.55 -7.58 -1.35
C TYR A 367 -1.08 -7.51 0.08
N PHE A 368 -1.97 -6.55 0.35
CA PHE A 368 -2.57 -6.35 1.67
C PHE A 368 -3.26 -7.62 2.17
N PHE A 369 -4.13 -8.22 1.36
CA PHE A 369 -4.94 -9.37 1.80
C PHE A 369 -4.19 -10.71 1.76
N VAL A 370 -3.21 -10.88 0.86
CA VAL A 370 -2.31 -12.04 0.93
C VAL A 370 -1.46 -11.95 2.20
N SER A 371 -0.90 -10.77 2.51
CA SER A 371 -0.16 -10.55 3.76
C SER A 371 -1.03 -10.71 5.00
N TYR A 372 -2.26 -10.17 5.00
CA TYR A 372 -3.25 -10.37 6.07
C TYR A 372 -3.53 -11.85 6.33
N THR A 373 -3.75 -12.62 5.28
CA THR A 373 -4.02 -14.06 5.39
C THR A 373 -2.79 -14.80 5.90
N GLN A 374 -1.60 -14.46 5.39
CA GLN A 374 -0.33 -15.05 5.83
C GLN A 374 -0.05 -14.79 7.31
N ILE A 375 -0.18 -13.54 7.77
CA ILE A 375 0.04 -13.19 9.19
C ILE A 375 -1.04 -13.86 10.06
N SER A 376 -2.28 -13.97 9.59
CA SER A 376 -3.33 -14.70 10.32
C SER A 376 -2.97 -16.17 10.55
N CYS A 377 -2.30 -16.81 9.58
CA CYS A 377 -1.80 -18.18 9.71
C CYS A 377 -0.60 -18.28 10.67
N GLU A 378 0.23 -17.23 10.76
CA GLU A 378 1.33 -17.15 11.73
C GLU A 378 0.83 -16.95 13.16
N VAL A 379 -0.31 -16.27 13.35
CA VAL A 379 -0.92 -16.11 14.68
C VAL A 379 -1.61 -17.40 15.13
N ASN A 380 -2.33 -18.06 14.23
CA ASN A 380 -3.05 -19.31 14.50
C ASN A 380 -2.27 -20.53 14.00
N GLU A 381 -1.03 -20.73 14.45
CA GLU A 381 -0.11 -21.75 13.89
C GLU A 381 -0.63 -23.19 13.97
N MET A 382 -1.61 -23.45 14.85
CA MET A 382 -2.23 -24.76 15.06
C MET A 382 -3.32 -25.09 14.05
N ASP A 383 -3.87 -24.09 13.37
CA ASP A 383 -4.94 -24.27 12.40
C ASP A 383 -4.38 -24.40 10.98
N ALA A 384 -5.08 -25.15 10.13
CA ALA A 384 -4.74 -25.21 8.72
C ALA A 384 -4.92 -23.80 8.08
N PRO A 385 -4.00 -23.37 7.20
CA PRO A 385 -4.09 -22.08 6.54
C PRO A 385 -5.37 -21.99 5.70
N ASN A 386 -6.24 -21.01 6.00
CA ASN A 386 -7.43 -20.76 5.19
C ASN A 386 -7.11 -19.78 4.06
N SER A 387 -6.88 -20.31 2.87
CA SER A 387 -6.56 -19.53 1.66
C SER A 387 -7.78 -19.22 0.79
N ALA A 388 -8.98 -19.69 1.15
CA ALA A 388 -10.16 -19.65 0.29
C ALA A 388 -10.56 -18.23 -0.16
N GLY A 389 -10.32 -17.22 0.69
CA GLY A 389 -10.63 -15.82 0.37
C GLY A 389 -9.71 -15.15 -0.65
N ILE A 390 -8.57 -15.77 -0.96
CA ILE A 390 -7.54 -15.25 -1.87
C ILE A 390 -7.13 -16.26 -2.94
N SER A 391 -7.81 -17.41 -3.03
CA SER A 391 -7.37 -18.55 -3.85
C SER A 391 -7.31 -18.25 -5.35
N ASN A 392 -8.16 -17.36 -5.88
CA ASN A 392 -8.15 -16.99 -7.29
C ASN A 392 -6.89 -16.21 -7.70
N LEU A 393 -6.13 -15.66 -6.74
CA LEU A 393 -4.83 -15.07 -7.04
C LEU A 393 -3.78 -16.14 -7.35
N PHE A 394 -3.97 -17.38 -6.88
CA PHE A 394 -3.02 -18.48 -7.05
C PHE A 394 -3.32 -19.29 -8.31
N ASP A 395 -3.52 -18.60 -9.42
CA ASP A 395 -3.67 -19.20 -10.75
C ASP A 395 -2.42 -18.93 -11.60
N LYS A 396 -2.03 -19.91 -12.43
CA LYS A 396 -0.84 -19.81 -13.28
C LYS A 396 -0.85 -18.59 -14.20
N GLU A 397 -2.02 -18.18 -14.67
CA GLU A 397 -2.18 -17.02 -15.55
C GLU A 397 -1.96 -15.71 -14.78
N VAL A 398 -2.31 -15.67 -13.49
CA VAL A 398 -2.01 -14.52 -12.63
C VAL A 398 -0.50 -14.41 -12.42
N PHE A 399 0.19 -15.51 -12.16
CA PHE A 399 1.66 -15.51 -12.04
C PHE A 399 2.36 -15.09 -13.35
N ALA A 400 1.89 -15.58 -14.49
CA ALA A 400 2.39 -15.15 -15.80
C ALA A 400 2.18 -13.64 -16.01
N TRP A 401 1.01 -13.12 -15.65
CA TRP A 401 0.73 -11.69 -15.70
C TRP A 401 1.64 -10.89 -14.76
N LEU A 402 1.86 -11.35 -13.52
CA LEU A 402 2.77 -10.71 -12.57
C LEU A 402 4.20 -10.68 -13.10
N GLN A 403 4.64 -11.73 -13.78
CA GLN A 403 5.97 -11.77 -14.40
C GLN A 403 6.09 -10.72 -15.52
N THR A 404 5.12 -10.64 -16.43
CA THR A 404 5.11 -9.62 -17.48
C THR A 404 5.05 -8.21 -16.88
N THR A 405 4.20 -7.99 -15.87
CA THR A 405 4.06 -6.70 -15.18
C THR A 405 5.35 -6.30 -14.47
N TRP A 406 6.04 -7.25 -13.84
CA TRP A 406 7.36 -7.00 -13.24
C TRP A 406 8.35 -6.52 -14.31
N ALA A 407 8.45 -7.24 -15.43
CA ALA A 407 9.36 -6.89 -16.52
C ALA A 407 9.07 -5.50 -17.11
N GLU A 408 7.80 -5.18 -17.32
CA GLU A 408 7.33 -3.88 -17.81
C GLU A 408 7.75 -2.75 -16.85
N HIS A 409 7.58 -2.94 -15.54
CA HIS A 409 7.99 -1.96 -14.54
C HIS A 409 9.51 -1.78 -14.43
N GLU A 410 10.30 -2.83 -14.63
CA GLU A 410 11.76 -2.70 -14.72
C GLU A 410 12.17 -1.90 -15.96
N GLN A 411 11.59 -2.23 -17.12
CA GLN A 411 11.88 -1.56 -18.39
C GLN A 411 11.52 -0.07 -18.35
N THR A 412 10.38 0.27 -17.76
CA THR A 412 9.90 1.66 -17.60
C THR A 412 10.52 2.39 -16.41
N LYS A 413 11.40 1.72 -15.64
CA LYS A 413 11.98 2.24 -14.38
C LYS A 413 10.92 2.70 -13.37
N ASN A 414 9.76 2.05 -13.37
CA ASN A 414 8.70 2.31 -12.41
C ASN A 414 9.05 1.66 -11.06
N VAL A 415 9.77 2.43 -10.25
CA VAL A 415 10.26 2.01 -8.92
C VAL A 415 9.13 1.50 -8.01
N TRP A 416 7.97 2.16 -8.04
CA TRP A 416 6.81 1.72 -7.24
C TRP A 416 6.24 0.41 -7.74
N GLY A 417 6.12 0.27 -9.06
CA GLY A 417 5.63 -0.93 -9.71
C GLY A 417 6.47 -2.15 -9.34
N VAL A 418 7.81 -2.06 -9.46
CA VAL A 418 8.69 -3.20 -9.14
C VAL A 418 8.63 -3.59 -7.66
N VAL A 419 8.48 -2.62 -6.74
CA VAL A 419 8.34 -2.90 -5.30
C VAL A 419 7.01 -3.58 -5.00
N LEU A 420 5.90 -3.13 -5.60
CA LEU A 420 4.58 -3.71 -5.38
C LEU A 420 4.47 -5.13 -5.95
N VAL A 421 4.93 -5.35 -7.20
CA VAL A 421 4.88 -6.68 -7.83
C VAL A 421 5.78 -7.66 -7.09
N SER A 422 7.03 -7.29 -6.81
CA SER A 422 7.95 -8.16 -6.04
C SER A 422 7.43 -8.44 -4.62
N GLY A 423 6.81 -7.45 -3.97
CA GLY A 423 6.21 -7.60 -2.65
C GLY A 423 5.03 -8.57 -2.64
N LEU A 424 4.16 -8.49 -3.65
CA LEU A 424 3.04 -9.43 -3.81
C LEU A 424 3.55 -10.85 -4.09
N VAL A 425 4.47 -11.02 -5.05
CA VAL A 425 5.04 -12.34 -5.39
C VAL A 425 5.69 -12.98 -4.16
N LYS A 426 6.43 -12.18 -3.38
CA LYS A 426 7.01 -12.62 -2.10
C LYS A 426 5.94 -13.19 -1.15
N GLU A 427 4.88 -12.43 -0.87
CA GLU A 427 3.84 -12.88 0.07
C GLU A 427 3.05 -14.07 -0.48
N MET A 428 2.86 -14.15 -1.80
CA MET A 428 2.27 -15.33 -2.43
C MET A 428 3.16 -16.56 -2.24
N PHE A 429 4.46 -16.48 -2.48
CA PHE A 429 5.39 -17.60 -2.25
C PHE A 429 5.45 -18.01 -0.78
N ALA A 430 5.38 -17.04 0.14
CA ALA A 430 5.29 -17.34 1.57
C ALA A 430 4.01 -18.09 1.94
N MET A 431 2.86 -17.66 1.39
CA MET A 431 1.58 -18.34 1.56
C MET A 431 1.62 -19.76 1.01
N MET A 432 2.18 -19.95 -0.20
CA MET A 432 2.36 -21.28 -0.79
C MET A 432 3.26 -22.17 0.07
N THR A 433 4.32 -21.62 0.65
CA THR A 433 5.19 -22.37 1.58
C THR A 433 4.42 -22.81 2.84
N THR A 434 3.56 -21.93 3.36
CA THR A 434 2.69 -22.23 4.49
C THR A 434 1.66 -23.31 4.14
N ILE A 435 1.03 -23.23 2.96
CA ILE A 435 0.09 -24.25 2.47
C ILE A 435 0.79 -25.59 2.26
N MET A 436 1.96 -25.63 1.63
CA MET A 436 2.71 -26.88 1.40
C MET A 436 3.11 -27.56 2.71
N SER A 437 3.42 -26.79 3.75
CA SER A 437 3.86 -27.33 5.05
C SER A 437 2.70 -27.74 5.96
N ARG A 438 1.62 -26.95 6.03
CA ARG A 438 0.56 -27.08 7.04
C ARG A 438 -0.87 -27.15 6.47
N GLY A 439 -1.03 -27.03 5.16
CA GLY A 439 -2.32 -27.07 4.47
C GLY A 439 -3.03 -28.41 4.56
N VAL A 440 -4.36 -28.40 4.39
CA VAL A 440 -5.12 -29.62 4.16
C VAL A 440 -4.71 -30.28 2.84
N GLN A 441 -5.03 -31.55 2.65
CA GLN A 441 -4.56 -32.34 1.50
C GLN A 441 -4.97 -31.72 0.15
N TYR A 442 -6.21 -31.23 0.02
CA TYR A 442 -6.69 -30.61 -1.22
C TYR A 442 -5.95 -29.31 -1.55
N ASP A 443 -5.71 -28.46 -0.56
CA ASP A 443 -4.97 -27.21 -0.74
C ASP A 443 -3.51 -27.47 -1.11
N ARG A 444 -2.88 -28.47 -0.48
CA ARG A 444 -1.52 -28.90 -0.84
C ARG A 444 -1.45 -29.38 -2.29
N PHE A 445 -2.39 -30.23 -2.70
CA PHE A 445 -2.45 -30.73 -4.07
C PHE A 445 -2.66 -29.59 -5.09
N ALA A 446 -3.59 -28.67 -4.82
CA ALA A 446 -3.81 -27.52 -5.69
C ALA A 446 -2.58 -26.61 -5.77
N CYS A 447 -1.94 -26.34 -4.62
CA CYS A 447 -0.71 -25.57 -4.56
C CYS A 447 0.43 -26.24 -5.35
N GLU A 448 0.62 -27.55 -5.19
CA GLU A 448 1.63 -28.34 -5.93
C GLU A 448 1.40 -28.28 -7.45
N ALA A 449 0.14 -28.38 -7.89
CA ALA A 449 -0.21 -28.27 -9.31
C ALA A 449 0.16 -26.89 -9.88
N VAL A 450 -0.16 -25.82 -9.16
CA VAL A 450 0.18 -24.44 -9.55
C VAL A 450 1.70 -24.24 -9.59
N LEU A 451 2.43 -24.71 -8.57
CA LEU A 451 3.90 -24.64 -8.53
C LEU A 451 4.55 -25.40 -9.69
N SER A 452 3.99 -26.56 -10.05
CA SER A 452 4.47 -27.36 -11.19
C SER A 452 4.33 -26.61 -12.51
N GLU A 453 3.22 -25.88 -12.71
CA GLU A 453 3.05 -25.02 -13.88
C GLU A 453 4.03 -23.84 -13.89
N ILE A 454 4.26 -23.21 -12.73
CA ILE A 454 5.11 -22.00 -12.61
C ILE A 454 6.60 -22.31 -12.76
N PHE A 455 7.09 -23.45 -12.25
CA PHE A 455 8.53 -23.74 -12.19
C PHE A 455 9.04 -24.81 -13.14
N VAL A 456 8.19 -25.75 -13.57
CA VAL A 456 8.61 -26.90 -14.41
C VAL A 456 8.27 -26.65 -15.88
N LYS A 457 7.12 -26.04 -16.15
CA LYS A 457 6.63 -25.81 -17.53
C LYS A 457 7.01 -24.44 -18.10
N SER A 458 7.57 -23.54 -17.29
CA SER A 458 7.99 -22.22 -17.73
C SER A 458 9.27 -22.28 -18.59
N ASN A 459 9.21 -21.70 -19.79
CA ASN A 459 10.41 -21.45 -20.62
C ASN A 459 11.28 -20.38 -19.95
N SER A 460 12.61 -20.60 -19.91
CA SER A 460 13.80 -19.76 -19.57
C SER A 460 13.73 -18.31 -19.04
N ASP A 461 12.62 -17.81 -18.54
CA ASP A 461 12.44 -16.55 -17.85
C ASP A 461 11.25 -16.81 -16.93
N ASP A 462 11.50 -17.17 -15.67
CA ASP A 462 10.45 -17.37 -14.66
C ASP A 462 10.65 -16.37 -13.50
N LEU A 463 9.64 -16.23 -12.62
CA LEU A 463 9.72 -15.30 -11.48
C LEU A 463 10.93 -15.55 -10.57
N LEU A 464 11.38 -16.81 -10.46
CA LEU A 464 12.52 -17.20 -9.64
C LEU A 464 13.83 -16.74 -10.30
N GLN A 465 14.02 -16.99 -11.58
CA GLN A 465 15.19 -16.52 -12.34
C GLN A 465 15.26 -14.99 -12.36
N ARG A 466 14.11 -14.32 -12.48
CA ARG A 466 14.03 -12.86 -12.39
C ARG A 466 14.49 -12.37 -11.02
N ALA A 467 13.95 -12.93 -9.93
CA ALA A 467 14.38 -12.59 -8.57
C ALA A 467 15.88 -12.82 -8.37
N SER A 468 16.42 -13.96 -8.81
CA SER A 468 17.86 -14.24 -8.77
C SER A 468 18.68 -13.22 -9.57
N SER A 469 18.21 -12.82 -10.76
CA SER A 469 18.86 -11.80 -11.59
C SER A 469 18.90 -10.44 -10.89
N VAL A 470 17.80 -10.03 -10.26
CA VAL A 470 17.72 -8.81 -9.46
C VAL A 470 18.74 -8.86 -8.33
N VAL A 471 18.73 -9.91 -7.52
CA VAL A 471 19.67 -10.05 -6.39
C VAL A 471 21.12 -10.06 -6.88
N ARG A 472 21.41 -10.67 -8.03
CA ARG A 472 22.75 -10.74 -8.61
C ARG A 472 23.25 -9.40 -9.18
N SER A 473 22.36 -8.59 -9.73
CA SER A 473 22.73 -7.39 -10.50
C SER A 473 22.44 -6.08 -9.77
N TYR A 474 21.70 -6.11 -8.66
CA TYR A 474 21.23 -4.91 -7.95
C TYR A 474 22.37 -3.94 -7.58
N ARG A 475 22.13 -2.65 -7.84
CA ARG A 475 23.02 -1.54 -7.51
C ARG A 475 22.29 -0.51 -6.65
N THR A 476 22.99 -0.02 -5.63
CA THR A 476 22.48 1.03 -4.77
C THR A 476 22.17 2.28 -5.59
N GLY A 477 20.98 2.85 -5.39
CA GLY A 477 20.54 4.07 -6.08
C GLY A 477 19.70 3.83 -7.33
N GLU A 478 19.70 2.62 -7.92
CA GLU A 478 18.84 2.29 -9.07
C GLU A 478 17.41 1.97 -8.64
N ALA A 479 17.25 1.34 -7.47
CA ALA A 479 15.99 1.09 -6.83
C ALA A 479 16.16 1.15 -5.29
N PRO A 480 15.05 1.20 -4.52
CA PRO A 480 15.06 1.11 -3.06
C PRO A 480 15.44 -0.28 -2.55
N LEU A 481 16.04 -0.36 -1.36
CA LEU A 481 16.48 -1.65 -0.79
C LEU A 481 15.32 -2.60 -0.49
N ILE A 482 14.11 -2.10 -0.24
CA ILE A 482 12.92 -2.95 -0.12
C ILE A 482 12.66 -3.80 -1.39
N TYR A 483 13.06 -3.31 -2.57
CA TYR A 483 12.99 -4.10 -3.80
C TYR A 483 13.96 -5.29 -3.76
N LEU A 484 15.21 -5.04 -3.34
CA LEU A 484 16.21 -6.09 -3.13
C LEU A 484 15.77 -7.09 -2.06
N ALA A 485 15.20 -6.59 -0.96
CA ALA A 485 14.65 -7.41 0.12
C ALA A 485 13.54 -8.34 -0.39
N ASN A 486 12.58 -7.80 -1.14
CA ASN A 486 11.51 -8.59 -1.73
C ASN A 486 12.06 -9.65 -2.70
N ALA A 487 12.95 -9.27 -3.63
CA ALA A 487 13.57 -10.22 -4.55
C ALA A 487 14.38 -11.31 -3.84
N THR A 488 15.06 -10.96 -2.74
CA THR A 488 15.81 -11.92 -1.91
C THR A 488 14.87 -12.94 -1.26
N GLU A 489 13.75 -12.51 -0.68
CA GLU A 489 12.75 -13.44 -0.13
C GLU A 489 12.11 -14.30 -1.23
N VAL A 490 11.74 -13.72 -2.39
CA VAL A 490 11.21 -14.49 -3.54
C VAL A 490 12.19 -15.57 -3.97
N MET A 491 13.48 -15.23 -4.06
CA MET A 491 14.53 -16.18 -4.45
C MET A 491 14.62 -17.35 -3.47
N HIS A 492 14.74 -17.08 -2.17
CA HIS A 492 14.87 -18.14 -1.14
C HIS A 492 13.61 -18.99 -1.01
N LEU A 493 12.42 -18.36 -0.97
CA LEU A 493 11.14 -19.08 -0.91
C LEU A 493 10.92 -19.90 -2.19
N GLY A 494 11.21 -19.33 -3.35
CA GLY A 494 11.05 -20.00 -4.63
C GLY A 494 11.97 -21.22 -4.78
N TYR A 495 13.23 -21.13 -4.34
CA TYR A 495 14.11 -22.30 -4.30
C TYR A 495 13.61 -23.37 -3.33
N GLY A 496 13.11 -22.98 -2.15
CA GLY A 496 12.50 -23.91 -1.20
C GLY A 496 11.29 -24.64 -1.80
N LEU A 497 10.37 -23.91 -2.41
CA LEU A 497 9.19 -24.46 -3.09
C LEU A 497 9.58 -25.36 -4.27
N LYS A 498 10.55 -24.95 -5.09
CA LYS A 498 11.02 -25.74 -6.23
C LYS A 498 11.63 -27.08 -5.78
N ARG A 499 12.35 -27.11 -4.66
CA ARG A 499 12.86 -28.36 -4.07
C ARG A 499 11.76 -29.27 -3.53
N LEU A 500 10.62 -28.72 -3.09
CA LEU A 500 9.48 -29.52 -2.62
C LEU A 500 8.79 -30.25 -3.78
N ILE A 501 8.64 -29.59 -4.94
CA ILE A 501 7.98 -30.18 -6.11
C ILE A 501 8.91 -31.03 -6.99
N ASP A 502 10.20 -30.68 -7.02
CA ASP A 502 11.24 -31.42 -7.74
C ASP A 502 12.37 -31.75 -6.77
N PRO A 503 12.33 -32.92 -6.12
CA PRO A 503 13.37 -33.35 -5.19
C PRO A 503 14.76 -33.51 -5.84
N ARG A 504 14.83 -33.58 -7.18
CA ARG A 504 16.09 -33.66 -7.93
C ARG A 504 16.65 -32.27 -8.25
N PHE A 505 15.88 -31.21 -8.02
CA PHE A 505 16.33 -29.86 -8.24
C PHE A 505 17.50 -29.53 -7.31
N VAL A 506 18.66 -29.26 -7.93
CA VAL A 506 19.85 -28.78 -7.24
C VAL A 506 20.04 -27.33 -7.64
N ILE A 507 20.14 -26.46 -6.64
CA ILE A 507 20.41 -25.05 -6.90
C ILE A 507 21.84 -24.91 -7.40
N ASN A 508 22.02 -24.19 -8.52
CA ASN A 508 23.34 -23.87 -9.00
C ASN A 508 24.04 -22.95 -8.00
N LEU A 509 25.05 -23.50 -7.33
CA LEU A 509 25.81 -22.79 -6.30
C LEU A 509 26.50 -21.53 -6.83
N LYS A 510 26.84 -21.51 -8.12
CA LYS A 510 27.44 -20.32 -8.76
C LYS A 510 26.45 -19.17 -8.92
N ASP A 511 25.15 -19.44 -8.87
CA ASP A 511 24.12 -18.40 -8.96
C ASP A 511 23.77 -17.84 -7.57
N ILE A 512 23.73 -18.70 -6.54
CA ILE A 512 23.47 -18.28 -5.15
C ILE A 512 24.69 -17.68 -4.47
N PHE A 513 25.89 -18.23 -4.65
CA PHE A 513 27.12 -17.78 -3.97
C PHE A 513 28.02 -16.92 -4.86
N TYR A 514 27.42 -16.22 -5.82
CA TYR A 514 28.12 -15.19 -6.58
C TYR A 514 28.47 -14.01 -5.66
N GLU A 515 29.66 -13.42 -5.84
CA GLU A 515 30.18 -12.33 -4.99
C GLU A 515 29.17 -11.19 -4.78
N LYS A 516 28.49 -10.77 -5.86
CA LYS A 516 27.50 -9.70 -5.77
C LYS A 516 26.24 -10.12 -5.01
N THR A 517 25.82 -11.39 -5.14
CA THR A 517 24.71 -11.97 -4.39
C THR A 517 25.02 -11.95 -2.91
N ILE A 518 26.21 -12.41 -2.51
CA ILE A 518 26.69 -12.38 -1.12
C ILE A 518 26.68 -10.94 -0.59
N SER A 519 27.33 -10.01 -1.29
CA SER A 519 27.38 -8.58 -0.92
C SER A 519 25.99 -7.97 -0.71
N ASN A 520 25.02 -8.33 -1.57
CA ASN A 520 23.65 -7.82 -1.48
C ASN A 520 22.88 -8.43 -0.29
N HIS A 521 23.10 -9.70 0.07
CA HIS A 521 22.54 -10.30 1.30
C HIS A 521 23.11 -9.63 2.55
N ILE A 522 24.43 -9.47 2.62
CA ILE A 522 25.09 -8.82 3.74
C ILE A 522 24.59 -7.38 3.89
N ARG A 523 24.42 -6.64 2.79
CA ARG A 523 23.87 -5.28 2.83
C ARG A 523 22.49 -5.22 3.48
N LEU A 524 21.62 -6.19 3.24
CA LEU A 524 20.28 -6.23 3.86
C LEU A 524 20.36 -6.44 5.38
N LEU A 525 21.40 -7.11 5.91
CA LEU A 525 21.60 -7.26 7.36
C LEU A 525 21.86 -5.93 8.07
N ALA A 526 22.28 -4.87 7.36
CA ALA A 526 22.39 -3.53 7.92
C ALA A 526 21.03 -2.91 8.30
N PHE A 527 19.92 -3.49 7.83
CA PHE A 527 18.55 -2.97 7.98
C PHE A 527 17.63 -3.96 8.71
N THR A 528 18.18 -4.75 9.62
CA THR A 528 17.46 -5.81 10.34
C THR A 528 16.21 -5.35 11.09
N ASN A 529 16.19 -4.10 11.57
CA ASN A 529 15.02 -3.48 12.20
C ASN A 529 13.89 -3.12 11.21
N LEU A 530 14.18 -3.03 9.91
CA LEU A 530 13.22 -2.71 8.85
C LEU A 530 12.84 -3.93 7.99
N ASN A 531 13.69 -4.96 7.99
CA ASN A 531 13.42 -6.23 7.33
C ASN A 531 12.24 -6.96 8.00
N SER A 532 11.58 -7.83 7.23
CA SER A 532 10.66 -8.80 7.81
C SER A 532 11.44 -9.77 8.71
N LYS A 533 10.79 -10.29 9.77
CA LYS A 533 11.38 -11.34 10.63
C LYS A 533 11.85 -12.55 9.81
N ARG A 534 11.04 -12.93 8.82
CA ARG A 534 11.33 -14.01 7.88
C ARG A 534 12.60 -13.76 7.07
N LEU A 535 12.75 -12.57 6.50
CA LEU A 535 13.95 -12.18 5.76
C LEU A 535 15.20 -12.23 6.65
N ASN A 536 15.13 -11.68 7.87
CA ASN A 536 16.28 -11.74 8.78
C ASN A 536 16.72 -13.18 9.06
N VAL A 537 15.78 -14.11 9.26
CA VAL A 537 16.10 -15.54 9.43
C VAL A 537 16.75 -16.12 8.16
N MET A 538 16.24 -15.80 6.97
CA MET A 538 16.82 -16.26 5.71
C MET A 538 18.25 -15.73 5.51
N LEU A 539 18.49 -14.45 5.78
CA LEU A 539 19.81 -13.83 5.65
C LEU A 539 20.83 -14.44 6.60
N LEU A 540 20.43 -14.73 7.85
CA LEU A 540 21.30 -15.37 8.83
C LEU A 540 21.62 -16.81 8.45
N ASN A 541 20.63 -17.63 8.10
CA ASN A 541 20.86 -18.99 7.63
C ASN A 541 21.76 -19.01 6.37
N TYR A 542 21.65 -17.99 5.51
CA TYR A 542 22.50 -17.87 4.33
C TYR A 542 23.96 -17.58 4.69
N VAL A 543 24.21 -16.74 5.71
CA VAL A 543 25.57 -16.53 6.24
C VAL A 543 26.12 -17.82 6.83
N ASP A 544 25.31 -18.57 7.60
CA ASP A 544 25.74 -19.88 8.11
C ASP A 544 26.13 -20.83 6.99
N GLU A 545 25.34 -20.87 5.91
CA GLU A 545 25.65 -21.72 4.76
C GLU A 545 26.96 -21.32 4.04
N ILE A 546 27.32 -20.03 4.02
CA ILE A 546 28.63 -19.57 3.52
C ILE A 546 29.74 -20.14 4.39
N MET A 547 29.59 -20.07 5.72
CA MET A 547 30.57 -20.53 6.69
C MET A 547 30.74 -22.06 6.63
N GLU A 548 29.64 -22.82 6.58
CA GLU A 548 29.66 -24.28 6.48
C GLU A 548 30.34 -24.78 5.20
N ARG A 549 30.34 -23.96 4.15
CA ARG A 549 30.96 -24.28 2.85
C ARG A 549 32.44 -23.89 2.76
N GLY A 550 33.04 -23.32 3.81
CA GLY A 550 34.43 -22.86 3.76
C GLY A 550 34.64 -21.63 2.87
N MET A 551 33.59 -20.82 2.67
CA MET A 551 33.60 -19.63 1.82
C MET A 551 33.76 -18.33 2.61
N GLU A 552 34.20 -18.40 3.87
CA GLU A 552 34.33 -17.26 4.78
C GLU A 552 35.17 -16.11 4.21
N ASN A 553 36.18 -16.41 3.39
CA ASN A 553 37.01 -15.40 2.71
C ASN A 553 36.20 -14.40 1.88
N THR A 554 35.01 -14.79 1.40
CA THR A 554 34.10 -13.91 0.65
C THR A 554 33.43 -12.85 1.53
N LEU A 555 33.50 -13.00 2.85
CA LEU A 555 32.96 -12.07 3.86
C LEU A 555 34.03 -11.14 4.45
N HIS A 556 35.31 -11.29 4.06
CA HIS A 556 36.44 -10.58 4.68
C HIS A 556 36.60 -9.14 4.19
N ASP A 557 35.74 -8.65 3.30
CA ASP A 557 35.77 -7.23 2.96
C ASP A 557 35.29 -6.38 4.14
N VAL A 558 35.91 -5.20 4.28
CA VAL A 558 35.70 -4.31 5.44
C VAL A 558 34.21 -3.94 5.59
N SER A 559 33.48 -3.75 4.49
CA SER A 559 32.06 -3.38 4.54
C SER A 559 31.20 -4.52 5.07
N SER A 560 31.50 -5.76 4.68
CA SER A 560 30.79 -6.95 5.15
C SER A 560 31.05 -7.19 6.63
N LEU A 561 32.30 -7.07 7.09
CA LEU A 561 32.65 -7.20 8.50
C LEU A 561 32.01 -6.11 9.38
N GLU A 562 32.00 -4.85 8.93
CA GLU A 562 31.30 -3.75 9.62
C GLU A 562 29.81 -4.05 9.78
N THR A 563 29.18 -4.56 8.72
CA THR A 563 27.73 -4.85 8.71
C THR A 563 27.40 -6.04 9.62
N LEU A 564 28.18 -7.12 9.53
CA LEU A 564 28.02 -8.30 10.38
C LEU A 564 28.23 -7.96 11.86
N PHE A 565 29.23 -7.12 12.16
CA PHE A 565 29.46 -6.63 13.52
C PHE A 565 28.29 -5.80 14.05
N ALA A 566 27.77 -4.89 13.24
CA ALA A 566 26.60 -4.08 13.60
C ALA A 566 25.35 -4.95 13.83
N ALA A 567 25.13 -5.95 12.98
CA ALA A 567 24.03 -6.91 13.14
C ALA A 567 24.19 -7.76 14.42
N ALA A 568 25.39 -8.28 14.69
CA ALA A 568 25.65 -9.06 15.90
C ALA A 568 25.45 -8.27 17.21
N GLY A 569 25.67 -6.95 17.18
CA GLY A 569 25.43 -6.05 18.31
C GLY A 569 23.96 -5.67 18.54
N ASN A 570 23.03 -6.04 17.65
CA ASN A 570 21.61 -5.73 17.80
C ASN A 570 20.93 -6.76 18.74
N ASN A 571 20.46 -6.29 19.90
CA ASN A 571 19.87 -7.13 20.94
C ASN A 571 18.66 -7.96 20.45
N GLU A 572 17.87 -7.45 19.49
CA GLU A 572 16.77 -8.23 18.91
C GLU A 572 17.28 -9.46 18.18
N ILE A 573 18.33 -9.31 17.38
CA ILE A 573 19.00 -10.41 16.68
C ILE A 573 19.62 -11.37 17.70
N SER A 574 20.26 -10.87 18.75
CA SER A 574 20.80 -11.73 19.81
C SER A 574 19.71 -12.61 20.47
N ALA A 575 18.49 -12.09 20.69
CA ALA A 575 17.38 -12.87 21.23
C ALA A 575 16.83 -13.91 20.24
N PHE A 576 16.89 -13.65 18.93
CA PHE A 576 16.57 -14.64 17.87
C PHE A 576 17.65 -15.71 17.69
N LEU A 577 18.90 -15.41 18.05
CA LEU A 577 20.06 -16.31 17.90
C LEU A 577 20.27 -17.24 19.12
N VAL A 578 19.77 -16.86 20.30
CA VAL A 578 19.91 -17.63 21.55
C VAL A 578 19.27 -19.04 21.50
N PRO A 579 18.10 -19.28 20.88
CA PRO A 579 17.50 -20.62 20.84
C PRO A 579 18.23 -21.61 19.91
N LYS A 580 19.07 -21.12 18.99
CA LYS A 580 19.78 -21.96 17.99
C LYS A 580 21.24 -22.26 18.34
N GLY A 581 21.76 -21.83 19.49
CA GLY A 581 23.05 -22.27 20.05
C GLY A 581 24.34 -22.07 19.22
N GLY A 582 24.26 -21.64 17.95
CA GLY A 582 25.38 -21.71 17.01
C GLY A 582 25.66 -20.43 16.22
N ILE A 583 24.65 -19.63 15.86
CA ILE A 583 24.82 -18.57 14.84
C ILE A 583 25.46 -17.29 15.42
N SER A 584 24.99 -16.84 16.60
CA SER A 584 25.67 -15.77 17.35
C SER A 584 27.08 -16.21 17.72
N ALA A 585 27.24 -17.46 18.16
CA ALA A 585 28.54 -18.00 18.50
C ALA A 585 29.46 -18.11 17.28
N ALA A 586 29.00 -18.53 16.11
CA ALA A 586 29.82 -18.69 14.90
C ALA A 586 30.23 -17.33 14.32
N ILE A 587 29.33 -16.35 14.22
CA ILE A 587 29.67 -15.00 13.78
C ILE A 587 30.57 -14.31 14.82
N VAL A 588 30.26 -14.44 16.13
CA VAL A 588 31.11 -13.89 17.20
C VAL A 588 32.47 -14.61 17.25
N ASN A 589 32.52 -15.92 17.04
CA ASN A 589 33.77 -16.72 17.01
C ASN A 589 34.58 -16.44 15.75
N PHE A 590 33.94 -16.23 14.61
CA PHE A 590 34.57 -15.78 13.37
C PHE A 590 35.17 -14.39 13.54
N MET A 591 34.39 -13.44 14.08
CA MET A 591 34.89 -12.12 14.43
C MET A 591 36.03 -12.21 15.45
N ASN A 592 35.89 -13.03 16.49
CA ASN A 592 36.95 -13.26 17.48
C ASN A 592 38.18 -13.93 16.87
N GLY A 593 38.02 -14.83 15.91
CA GLY A 593 39.09 -15.55 15.20
C GLY A 593 39.88 -14.67 14.23
N ILE A 594 39.24 -13.67 13.61
CA ILE A 594 39.94 -12.61 12.86
C ILE A 594 40.87 -11.79 13.79
N TYR A 595 40.58 -11.75 15.09
CA TYR A 595 41.39 -11.08 16.12
C TYR A 595 42.33 -12.04 16.89
N MET A 596 42.64 -13.22 16.35
CA MET A 596 43.63 -14.16 16.92
C MET A 596 44.86 -14.23 16.01
N ASP A 597 46.07 -14.31 16.58
CA ASP A 597 47.29 -14.55 15.81
C ASP A 597 47.51 -16.05 15.49
N GLU A 598 48.54 -16.38 14.72
CA GLU A 598 48.89 -17.77 14.32
C GLU A 598 49.19 -18.71 15.52
N ARG A 599 49.26 -18.20 16.75
CA ARG A 599 49.50 -18.96 18.00
C ARG A 599 48.24 -19.11 18.85
N GLY A 600 47.11 -18.58 18.41
CA GLY A 600 45.84 -18.64 19.15
C GLY A 600 45.79 -17.68 20.34
N GLU A 601 46.69 -16.69 20.41
CA GLU A 601 46.59 -15.60 21.38
C GLU A 601 45.74 -14.46 20.81
N HIS A 602 44.92 -13.83 21.66
CA HIS A 602 44.17 -12.64 21.28
C HIS A 602 45.18 -11.57 20.83
N MET A 603 45.11 -11.19 19.54
CA MET A 603 45.87 -10.05 19.04
C MET A 603 45.46 -8.84 19.89
N ASP A 604 46.43 -8.30 20.62
CA ASP A 604 46.29 -7.09 21.44
C ASP A 604 46.19 -5.83 20.54
N TYR A 605 45.42 -5.94 19.45
CA TYR A 605 44.84 -4.80 18.79
C TYR A 605 43.80 -4.27 19.75
N LYS A 606 44.22 -3.29 20.57
CA LYS A 606 43.28 -2.42 21.29
C LYS A 606 42.11 -2.16 20.33
N ARG A 607 40.89 -2.52 20.77
CA ARG A 607 39.60 -2.15 20.14
C ARG A 607 39.60 -0.72 19.57
N SER A 608 40.45 0.16 20.11
CA SER A 608 40.72 1.52 19.68
C SER A 608 41.35 1.73 18.30
N LYS A 609 42.00 0.75 17.64
CA LYS A 609 42.72 1.02 16.37
C LYS A 609 41.82 0.95 15.13
N PHE A 610 40.76 0.12 15.13
CA PHE A 610 39.68 0.21 14.14
C PHE A 610 38.69 1.36 14.45
N LEU A 611 38.56 1.73 15.73
CA LEU A 611 37.93 3.00 16.15
C LEU A 611 38.78 4.25 15.79
N GLY A 612 40.01 4.09 15.29
CA GLY A 612 40.86 5.19 14.84
C GLY A 612 40.51 5.71 13.44
N THR A 613 39.81 4.91 12.64
CA THR A 613 39.15 5.30 11.39
C THR A 613 37.63 5.36 11.53
N VAL A 614 37.11 5.02 12.71
CA VAL A 614 35.69 5.05 13.09
C VAL A 614 35.53 5.87 14.35
N CYS A 615 35.53 7.18 14.16
CA CYS A 615 34.80 8.13 14.97
C CYS A 615 34.42 9.29 14.03
#